data_AF-A0A8E2JV12-F1
#
_entry.id   AF-A0A8E2JV12-F1
#
_cell.length_a   1.000
_cell.length_b   1.000
_cell.length_c   1.000
_cell.angle_alpha   90.00
_cell.angle_beta   90.00
_cell.angle_gamma   90.00
#
_symmetry.space_group_name_H-M   'P 1'
#
loop_
_entity.id
_entity.type
_entity.pdbx_description
1 polymer ?
#
loop_
_entity_poly.entity_id
_entity_poly.type
_entity_poly.pdbx_seq_one_letter_code
_entity_poly.pdbx_strand_id
1 'polypeptide(L)'
;MTSIVTHQPFKGLYALFAIGLELTRLPFWILKYLTPYGRQHPTWSFRQALGTRCLYAFLQHASMMQLRQPLPLTPGAEKDRFTTIPPAPETLYRGPLLHPAVKPATIGATWYPAPLATDSDTSAVVVVLHLHGGAFVTGDGRTASTGYLARQLLAHTPTTHVLAPAYRLSTLPPSTSTSATSNPFPAALQDALSAYLHLLRTLRVPAAQVVVS
;
A
#
# COMPACT_ATOMS: atom_id res chain seq x y z
N MET A 1 -19.43 14.12 -9.33
CA MET A 1 -20.53 13.14 -9.41
C MET A 1 -19.96 11.75 -9.30
N THR A 2 -20.44 10.92 -8.38
CA THR A 2 -20.02 9.51 -8.25
C THR A 2 -20.65 8.68 -9.35
N SER A 3 -19.85 7.88 -10.06
CA SER A 3 -20.32 7.04 -11.15
C SER A 3 -21.26 5.94 -10.64
N ILE A 4 -22.28 5.58 -11.44
CA ILE A 4 -23.26 4.56 -11.04
C ILE A 4 -22.61 3.19 -10.77
N VAL A 5 -21.52 2.88 -11.48
CA VAL A 5 -20.79 1.60 -11.36
C VAL A 5 -19.98 1.46 -10.07
N THR A 6 -19.99 2.46 -9.19
CA THR A 6 -19.32 2.38 -7.88
C THR A 6 -20.22 1.84 -6.77
N HIS A 7 -21.53 1.73 -7.03
CA HIS A 7 -22.56 1.29 -6.08
C HIS A 7 -23.22 -0.02 -6.52
N GLN A 8 -23.64 -0.84 -5.56
CA GLN A 8 -24.43 -2.03 -5.85
C GLN A 8 -25.86 -1.63 -6.27
N PRO A 9 -26.50 -2.35 -7.21
CA PRO A 9 -26.03 -3.59 -7.86
C PRO A 9 -25.16 -3.36 -9.10
N PHE A 10 -25.08 -2.13 -9.62
CA PHE A 10 -24.40 -1.81 -10.89
C PHE A 10 -22.90 -2.13 -10.86
N LYS A 11 -22.25 -2.00 -9.69
CA LYS A 11 -20.88 -2.43 -9.47
C LYS A 11 -20.69 -3.91 -9.73
N GLY A 12 -21.56 -4.75 -9.18
CA GLY A 12 -21.54 -6.20 -9.41
C GLY A 12 -21.78 -6.55 -10.88
N LEU A 13 -22.77 -5.91 -11.52
CA LEU A 13 -23.04 -6.09 -12.95
C LEU A 13 -21.84 -5.72 -13.82
N TYR A 14 -21.21 -4.57 -13.55
CA TYR A 14 -19.99 -4.16 -14.24
C TYR A 14 -18.83 -5.13 -14.02
N ALA A 15 -18.65 -5.64 -12.79
CA ALA A 15 -17.60 -6.61 -12.49
C ALA A 15 -17.78 -7.91 -13.28
N LEU A 16 -19.00 -8.45 -13.34
CA LEU A 16 -19.31 -9.64 -14.14
C LEU A 16 -19.08 -9.40 -15.63
N PHE A 17 -19.53 -8.25 -16.15
CA PHE A 17 -19.28 -7.87 -17.54
C PHE A 17 -17.78 -7.76 -17.84
N ALA A 18 -17.02 -7.08 -16.99
CA ALA A 18 -15.58 -6.91 -17.14
C ALA A 18 -14.83 -8.25 -17.13
N ILE A 19 -15.18 -9.17 -16.23
CA ILE A 19 -14.60 -10.52 -16.18
C ILE A 19 -14.90 -11.27 -17.47
N GLY A 20 -16.16 -11.29 -17.92
CA GLY A 20 -16.54 -11.94 -19.18
C GLY A 20 -15.82 -11.34 -20.39
N LEU A 21 -15.67 -10.02 -20.42
CA LEU A 21 -14.95 -9.31 -21.49
C LEU A 21 -13.46 -9.66 -21.52
N GLU A 22 -12.79 -9.74 -20.37
CA GLU A 22 -11.37 -10.08 -20.34
C GLU A 22 -11.12 -11.57 -20.60
N LEU A 23 -12.01 -12.47 -20.15
CA LEU A 23 -11.96 -13.90 -20.48
C LEU A 23 -12.13 -14.15 -21.98
N THR A 24 -13.08 -13.46 -22.64
CA THR A 24 -13.29 -13.59 -24.09
C THR A 24 -12.11 -13.06 -24.91
N ARG A 25 -11.40 -12.04 -24.42
CA ARG A 25 -10.20 -11.47 -25.04
C ARG A 25 -8.92 -12.26 -24.75
N LEU A 26 -8.89 -13.06 -23.69
CA LEU A 26 -7.68 -13.75 -23.23
C LEU A 26 -7.03 -14.65 -24.31
N PRO A 27 -7.77 -15.47 -25.09
CA PRO A 27 -7.17 -16.29 -26.13
C PRO A 27 -6.42 -15.47 -27.19
N PHE A 28 -6.98 -14.32 -27.58
CA PHE A 28 -6.34 -13.41 -28.52
C PHE A 28 -4.99 -12.90 -27.99
N TRP A 29 -4.93 -12.49 -26.71
CA TRP A 29 -3.67 -12.02 -26.11
C TRP A 29 -2.65 -13.12 -25.95
N ILE A 30 -3.07 -14.33 -25.58
CA ILE A 30 -2.19 -15.50 -25.51
C ILE A 30 -1.54 -15.73 -26.88
N LEU A 31 -2.35 -15.85 -27.93
CA LEU A 31 -1.85 -16.07 -29.30
C LEU A 31 -0.93 -14.94 -29.76
N LYS A 32 -1.32 -13.68 -29.51
CA LYS A 32 -0.51 -12.50 -29.86
C LYS A 32 0.88 -12.55 -29.18
N TYR A 33 0.94 -12.90 -27.90
CA TYR A 33 2.17 -12.87 -27.10
C TYR A 33 3.07 -14.11 -27.27
N LEU A 34 2.62 -15.14 -28.00
CA LEU A 34 3.51 -16.24 -28.41
C LEU A 34 4.69 -15.70 -29.22
N THR A 35 4.44 -14.71 -30.08
CA THR A 35 5.50 -14.03 -30.84
C THR A 35 6.11 -12.87 -30.03
N PRO A 36 7.45 -12.69 -30.01
CA PRO A 36 8.09 -11.55 -29.35
C PRO A 36 7.58 -10.18 -29.83
N TYR A 37 7.36 -10.03 -31.14
CA TYR A 37 6.87 -8.78 -31.75
C TYR A 37 5.44 -8.41 -31.34
N GLY A 38 4.63 -9.38 -30.91
CA GLY A 38 3.28 -9.12 -30.43
C GLY A 38 3.20 -8.62 -28.99
N ARG A 39 4.31 -8.68 -28.24
CA ARG A 39 4.40 -8.27 -26.83
C ARG A 39 4.55 -6.75 -26.70
N GLN A 40 4.32 -6.22 -25.51
CA GLN A 40 4.52 -4.81 -25.18
C GLN A 40 5.99 -4.39 -25.34
N HIS A 41 6.91 -5.32 -25.08
CA HIS A 41 8.33 -5.15 -25.36
C HIS A 41 8.90 -6.46 -25.93
N PRO A 42 9.66 -6.45 -27.04
CA PRO A 42 10.11 -7.67 -27.70
C PRO A 42 10.98 -8.59 -26.84
N THR A 43 11.74 -8.03 -25.90
CA THR A 43 12.61 -8.81 -25.00
C THR A 43 11.90 -9.39 -23.78
N TRP A 44 10.63 -9.03 -23.54
CA TRP A 44 9.89 -9.58 -22.40
C TRP A 44 9.58 -11.04 -22.63
N SER A 45 9.66 -11.82 -21.56
CA SER A 45 9.12 -13.17 -21.54
C SER A 45 7.60 -13.15 -21.74
N PHE A 46 7.04 -14.27 -22.20
CA PHE A 46 5.59 -14.46 -22.30
C PHE A 46 4.88 -14.18 -20.97
N ARG A 47 5.46 -14.64 -19.86
CA ARG A 47 4.90 -14.45 -18.50
C ARG A 47 4.84 -12.97 -18.11
N GLN A 48 5.88 -12.19 -18.41
CA GLN A 48 5.89 -10.74 -18.17
C GLN A 48 4.83 -10.05 -19.02
N ALA A 49 4.80 -10.31 -20.32
CA ALA A 49 3.82 -9.70 -21.24
C ALA A 49 2.36 -9.97 -20.83
N LEU A 50 2.04 -11.23 -20.54
CA LEU A 50 0.70 -11.63 -20.11
C LEU A 50 0.37 -11.09 -18.71
N GLY A 51 1.28 -11.24 -17.74
CA GLY A 51 1.10 -10.75 -16.38
C GLY A 51 0.85 -9.24 -16.32
N THR A 52 1.63 -8.46 -17.06
CA THR A 52 1.44 -7.01 -17.15
C THR A 52 0.10 -6.64 -17.81
N ARG A 53 -0.35 -7.38 -18.83
CA ARG A 53 -1.67 -7.17 -19.45
C ARG A 53 -2.81 -7.45 -18.47
N CYS A 54 -2.71 -8.52 -17.67
CA CYS A 54 -3.67 -8.83 -16.61
C CYS A 54 -3.68 -7.75 -15.53
N LEU A 55 -2.50 -7.28 -15.12
CA LEU A 55 -2.37 -6.20 -14.14
C LEU A 55 -3.04 -4.90 -14.64
N TYR A 56 -2.77 -4.47 -15.87
CA TYR A 56 -3.42 -3.29 -16.44
C TYR A 56 -4.94 -3.43 -16.53
N ALA A 57 -5.44 -4.60 -16.94
CA ALA A 57 -6.88 -4.86 -16.98
C ALA A 57 -7.50 -4.76 -15.59
N PHE A 58 -6.88 -5.41 -14.60
CA PHE A 58 -7.32 -5.34 -13.21
C PHE A 58 -7.35 -3.90 -12.71
N LEU A 59 -6.26 -3.15 -12.89
CA LEU A 59 -6.16 -1.76 -12.45
C LEU A 59 -7.23 -0.89 -13.12
N GLN A 60 -7.43 -1.02 -14.42
CA GLN A 60 -8.46 -0.27 -15.15
C GLN A 60 -9.87 -0.52 -14.58
N HIS A 61 -10.25 -1.79 -14.39
CA HIS A 61 -11.58 -2.12 -13.88
C HIS A 61 -11.73 -1.78 -12.39
N ALA A 62 -10.70 -2.00 -11.58
CA ALA A 62 -10.68 -1.63 -10.16
C ALA A 62 -10.82 -0.11 -9.97
N SER A 63 -10.13 0.69 -10.80
CA SER A 63 -10.26 2.15 -10.81
C SER A 63 -11.66 2.60 -11.24
N MET A 64 -12.22 2.02 -12.31
CA MET A 64 -13.57 2.35 -12.78
C MET A 64 -14.63 2.11 -11.70
N MET A 65 -14.49 1.01 -10.97
CA MET A 65 -15.37 0.64 -9.86
C MET A 65 -15.07 1.38 -8.55
N GLN A 66 -13.99 2.17 -8.50
CA GLN A 66 -13.46 2.78 -7.28
C GLN A 66 -13.39 1.75 -6.14
N LEU A 67 -12.70 0.64 -6.39
CA LEU A 67 -12.54 -0.40 -5.39
C LEU A 67 -11.81 0.20 -4.17
N ARG A 68 -12.43 0.08 -3.00
CA ARG A 68 -11.85 0.56 -1.74
C ARG A 68 -11.15 -0.59 -1.05
N GLN A 69 -9.91 -0.38 -0.65
CA GLN A 69 -9.16 -1.35 0.13
C GLN A 69 -9.35 -1.06 1.62
N PRO A 70 -9.94 -1.98 2.40
CA PRO A 70 -10.03 -1.81 3.85
C PRO A 70 -8.65 -1.97 4.47
N LEU A 71 -8.36 -1.15 5.48
CA LEU A 71 -7.13 -1.23 6.27
C LEU A 71 -7.48 -1.56 7.73
N PRO A 72 -7.87 -2.81 8.03
CA PRO A 72 -8.24 -3.18 9.39
C PRO A 72 -7.03 -3.09 10.32
N LEU A 73 -7.27 -2.63 11.55
CA LEU A 73 -6.28 -2.59 12.63
C LEU A 73 -6.19 -3.91 13.41
N THR A 74 -6.84 -4.97 12.92
CA THR A 74 -6.75 -6.30 13.52
C THR A 74 -5.52 -7.06 12.99
N PRO A 75 -4.83 -7.86 13.82
CA PRO A 75 -3.62 -8.57 13.40
C PRO A 75 -3.79 -9.49 12.19
N GLY A 76 -4.93 -10.17 12.06
CA GLY A 76 -5.20 -11.04 10.91
C GLY A 76 -4.15 -12.15 10.74
N ALA A 77 -3.71 -12.38 9.51
CA ALA A 77 -2.75 -13.44 9.18
C ALA A 77 -1.32 -13.15 9.69
N GLU A 78 -1.00 -11.88 9.96
CA GLU A 78 0.30 -11.46 10.45
C GLU A 78 0.55 -11.78 11.93
N LYS A 79 -0.53 -11.96 12.72
CA LYS A 79 -0.47 -12.24 14.16
C LYS A 79 0.44 -11.24 14.89
N ASP A 80 1.40 -11.72 15.67
CA ASP A 80 2.31 -10.92 16.49
C ASP A 80 3.21 -9.97 15.67
N ARG A 81 3.33 -10.19 14.35
CA ARG A 81 4.06 -9.27 13.46
C ARG A 81 3.29 -7.99 13.16
N PHE A 82 1.98 -7.97 13.39
CA PHE A 82 1.18 -6.77 13.13
C PHE A 82 1.02 -5.96 14.41
N THR A 83 1.44 -4.70 14.33
CA THR A 83 1.34 -3.73 15.41
C THR A 83 0.56 -2.51 14.96
N THR A 84 0.06 -1.73 15.91
CA THR A 84 -0.52 -0.42 15.63
C THR A 84 0.46 0.69 16.02
N ILE A 85 0.46 1.78 15.26
CA ILE A 85 1.30 2.95 15.50
C ILE A 85 0.38 4.13 15.78
N PRO A 86 0.42 4.73 16.99
CA PRO A 86 -0.36 5.92 17.29
C PRO A 86 0.18 7.13 16.53
N PRO A 87 -0.63 8.18 16.32
CA PRO A 87 -0.13 9.41 15.73
C PRO A 87 0.94 10.03 16.61
N ALA A 88 1.96 10.64 16.00
CA ALA A 88 2.91 11.49 16.71
C ALA A 88 2.23 12.73 17.32
N PRO A 89 2.86 13.43 18.29
CA PRO A 89 2.34 14.67 18.86
C PRO A 89 1.98 15.71 17.79
N GLU A 90 0.82 16.37 17.94
CA GLU A 90 0.27 17.29 16.93
C GLU A 90 1.23 18.43 16.54
N THR A 91 2.08 18.88 17.47
CA THR A 91 3.06 19.96 17.29
C THR A 91 4.17 19.66 16.26
N LEU A 92 4.28 18.40 15.84
CA LEU A 92 5.29 17.92 14.88
C LEU A 92 4.77 17.91 13.45
N TYR A 93 3.46 17.90 13.23
CA TYR A 93 2.90 18.10 11.88
C TYR A 93 2.92 19.59 11.58
N ARG A 94 3.68 19.98 10.56
CA ARG A 94 3.87 21.38 10.19
C ARG A 94 3.72 21.55 8.68
N GLY A 95 3.43 22.78 8.27
CA GLY A 95 3.33 23.14 6.87
C GLY A 95 2.37 22.23 6.09
N PRO A 96 2.81 21.52 5.04
CA PRO A 96 1.94 20.69 4.21
C PRO A 96 1.21 19.54 4.94
N LEU A 97 1.64 19.20 6.16
CA LEU A 97 1.01 18.15 6.97
C LEU A 97 -0.22 18.64 7.75
N LEU A 98 -0.48 19.96 7.75
CA LEU A 98 -1.64 20.54 8.42
C LEU A 98 -2.83 20.59 7.47
N HIS A 99 -3.97 20.03 7.89
CA HIS A 99 -5.21 20.09 7.13
C HIS A 99 -6.42 20.26 8.08
N PRO A 100 -7.45 21.05 7.70
CA PRO A 100 -8.63 21.27 8.54
C PRO A 100 -9.39 19.97 8.84
N ALA A 101 -9.63 19.16 7.81
CA ALA A 101 -10.46 17.95 7.88
C ALA A 101 -9.69 16.63 8.00
N VAL A 102 -8.36 16.65 7.82
CA VAL A 102 -7.54 15.43 7.79
C VAL A 102 -6.56 15.50 8.95
N LYS A 103 -6.87 14.71 9.99
CA LYS A 103 -6.09 14.66 11.23
C LYS A 103 -5.27 13.38 11.28
N PRO A 104 -4.08 13.38 11.90
CA PRO A 104 -3.33 12.17 12.19
C PRO A 104 -4.20 11.12 12.90
N ALA A 105 -3.96 9.84 12.60
CA ALA A 105 -4.72 8.74 13.18
C ALA A 105 -3.82 7.54 13.45
N THR A 106 -4.30 6.60 14.27
CA THR A 106 -3.62 5.32 14.48
C THR A 106 -3.66 4.50 13.20
N ILE A 107 -2.50 3.97 12.81
CA ILE A 107 -2.36 3.10 11.63
C ILE A 107 -1.92 1.70 12.03
N GLY A 108 -2.17 0.73 11.14
CA GLY A 108 -1.57 -0.59 11.23
C GLY A 108 -0.18 -0.62 10.61
N ALA A 109 0.67 -1.55 11.04
CA ALA A 109 1.95 -1.80 10.41
C ALA A 109 2.36 -3.26 10.60
N THR A 110 3.00 -3.84 9.59
CA THR A 110 3.53 -5.21 9.66
C THR A 110 5.04 -5.17 9.76
N TRP A 111 5.57 -5.96 10.69
CA TRP A 111 7.00 -6.20 10.84
C TRP A 111 7.46 -7.45 10.10
N TYR A 112 8.71 -7.40 9.63
CA TYR A 112 9.44 -8.54 9.11
C TYR A 112 10.88 -8.51 9.68
N PRO A 113 11.38 -9.62 10.24
CA PRO A 113 10.65 -10.86 10.54
C PRO A 113 9.71 -10.72 11.75
N ALA A 114 10.01 -9.85 12.72
CA ALA A 114 9.24 -9.65 13.94
C ALA A 114 9.36 -8.19 14.44
N PRO A 115 8.48 -7.71 15.33
CA PRO A 115 8.58 -6.38 15.89
C PRO A 115 9.80 -6.23 16.81
N LEU A 116 10.32 -5.01 16.89
CA LEU A 116 11.29 -4.63 17.91
C LEU A 116 10.58 -4.34 19.23
N ALA A 117 11.19 -4.72 20.34
CA ALA A 117 10.75 -4.31 21.67
C ALA A 117 11.35 -2.95 22.03
N THR A 118 10.68 -2.19 22.91
CA THR A 118 11.12 -0.83 23.32
C THR A 118 12.49 -0.83 24.02
N ASP A 119 12.88 -1.95 24.62
CA ASP A 119 14.14 -2.20 25.31
C ASP A 119 15.18 -2.96 24.47
N SER A 120 14.89 -3.19 23.17
CA SER A 120 15.85 -3.82 22.27
C SER A 120 17.10 -2.97 22.09
N ASP A 121 18.28 -3.61 22.06
CA ASP A 121 19.50 -2.95 21.61
C ASP A 121 19.39 -2.67 20.11
N THR A 122 19.19 -1.40 19.76
CA THR A 122 19.04 -0.94 18.39
C THR A 122 20.37 -0.59 17.73
N SER A 123 21.52 -0.71 18.42
CA SER A 123 22.81 -0.22 17.90
C SER A 123 23.29 -0.91 16.62
N ALA A 124 22.86 -2.15 16.37
CA ALA A 124 23.17 -2.91 15.16
C ALA A 124 21.94 -3.12 14.24
N VAL A 125 20.83 -2.43 14.49
CA VAL A 125 19.56 -2.67 13.80
C VAL A 125 19.39 -1.72 12.63
N VAL A 126 19.43 -2.23 11.40
CA VAL A 126 19.05 -1.45 10.20
C VAL A 126 17.60 -1.72 9.87
N VAL A 127 16.75 -0.72 10.03
CA VAL A 127 15.31 -0.80 9.73
C VAL A 127 15.00 -0.13 8.39
N VAL A 128 14.39 -0.86 7.47
CA VAL A 128 13.71 -0.25 6.33
C VAL A 128 12.27 0.08 6.72
N LEU A 129 11.94 1.37 6.73
CA LEU A 129 10.56 1.85 6.74
C LEU A 129 10.05 1.84 5.30
N HIS A 130 9.29 0.80 4.92
CA HIS A 130 8.77 0.64 3.57
C HIS A 130 7.35 1.20 3.45
N LEU A 131 7.23 2.29 2.71
CA LEU A 131 5.97 2.92 2.32
C LEU A 131 5.55 2.36 0.97
N HIS A 132 4.60 1.43 0.98
CA HIS A 132 4.18 0.73 -0.23
C HIS A 132 3.71 1.68 -1.35
N GLY A 133 3.79 1.23 -2.60
CA GLY A 133 3.26 1.95 -3.76
C GLY A 133 1.74 1.90 -3.87
N GLY A 134 1.19 2.22 -5.05
CA GLY A 134 -0.26 2.18 -5.30
C GLY A 134 -0.93 3.55 -5.28
N ALA A 135 -0.15 4.61 -5.57
CA ALA A 135 -0.64 5.97 -5.81
C ALA A 135 -1.56 6.52 -4.69
N PHE A 136 -1.29 6.12 -3.44
CA PHE A 136 -2.07 6.47 -2.25
C PHE A 136 -3.53 6.02 -2.24
N VAL A 137 -3.95 5.15 -3.16
CA VAL A 137 -5.37 4.70 -3.28
C VAL A 137 -5.52 3.18 -3.16
N THR A 138 -4.44 2.42 -3.26
CA THR A 138 -4.40 0.96 -3.13
C THR A 138 -3.09 0.49 -2.52
N GLY A 139 -3.02 -0.78 -2.14
CA GLY A 139 -1.89 -1.38 -1.45
C GLY A 139 -2.04 -1.34 0.06
N ASP A 140 -1.23 -2.15 0.74
CA ASP A 140 -1.09 -2.13 2.19
C ASP A 140 0.29 -2.68 2.60
N GLY A 141 0.61 -2.52 3.88
CA GLY A 141 1.79 -3.11 4.48
C GLY A 141 1.66 -4.59 4.85
N ARG A 142 0.66 -5.33 4.34
CA ARG A 142 0.42 -6.73 4.73
C ARG A 142 1.29 -7.70 3.93
N THR A 143 1.37 -8.95 4.39
CA THR A 143 2.23 -9.99 3.79
C THR A 143 1.85 -10.31 2.34
N ALA A 144 0.56 -10.25 2.01
CA ALA A 144 0.10 -10.48 0.64
C ALA A 144 0.63 -9.43 -0.35
N SER A 145 0.77 -8.18 0.09
CA SER A 145 1.22 -7.05 -0.75
C SER A 145 2.72 -6.84 -0.67
N THR A 146 3.28 -6.78 0.53
CA THR A 146 4.64 -6.31 0.81
C THR A 146 5.61 -7.44 1.19
N GLY A 147 5.10 -8.63 1.52
CA GLY A 147 5.93 -9.71 2.07
C GLY A 147 7.03 -10.22 1.14
N TYR A 148 6.81 -10.22 -0.18
CA TYR A 148 7.87 -10.58 -1.14
C TYR A 148 9.02 -9.58 -1.10
N LEU A 149 8.71 -8.29 -1.19
CA LEU A 149 9.71 -7.21 -1.15
C LEU A 149 10.47 -7.23 0.17
N ALA A 150 9.78 -7.37 1.31
CA ALA A 150 10.42 -7.44 2.61
C ALA A 150 11.44 -8.59 2.70
N ARG A 151 11.10 -9.78 2.17
CA ARG A 151 12.04 -10.91 2.10
C ARG A 151 13.26 -10.61 1.23
N GLN A 152 13.08 -9.93 0.10
CA GLN A 152 14.20 -9.58 -0.78
C GLN A 152 15.14 -8.57 -0.12
N LEU A 153 14.59 -7.56 0.56
CA LEU A 153 15.40 -6.59 1.32
C LEU A 153 16.22 -7.26 2.41
N LEU A 154 15.58 -8.14 3.21
CA LEU A 154 16.25 -8.88 4.27
C LEU A 154 17.33 -9.84 3.75
N ALA A 155 17.13 -10.45 2.57
CA ALA A 155 18.06 -11.43 2.02
C ALA A 155 19.26 -10.82 1.29
N HIS A 156 19.12 -9.61 0.76
CA HIS A 156 20.07 -9.04 -0.21
C HIS A 156 20.64 -7.68 0.19
N THR A 157 20.35 -7.20 1.40
CA THR A 157 20.90 -5.94 1.93
C THR A 157 21.29 -6.11 3.40
N PRO A 158 22.02 -5.16 4.02
CA PRO A 158 22.31 -5.17 5.45
C PRO A 158 21.07 -4.93 6.35
N THR A 159 19.87 -4.81 5.78
CA THR A 159 18.61 -4.62 6.50
C THR A 159 18.37 -5.78 7.46
N THR A 160 18.14 -5.48 8.73
CA THR A 160 17.78 -6.50 9.73
C THR A 160 16.26 -6.59 9.92
N HIS A 161 15.55 -5.48 9.72
CA HIS A 161 14.10 -5.40 9.89
C HIS A 161 13.44 -4.56 8.80
N VAL A 162 12.22 -4.93 8.44
CA VAL A 162 11.34 -4.11 7.59
C VAL A 162 10.07 -3.80 8.38
N LEU A 163 9.76 -2.52 8.53
CA LEU A 163 8.48 -2.03 9.01
C LEU A 163 7.68 -1.53 7.80
N ALA A 164 6.52 -2.13 7.55
CA ALA A 164 5.62 -1.77 6.46
C ALA A 164 4.29 -1.21 7.01
N PRO A 165 4.14 0.12 7.12
CA PRO A 165 2.89 0.74 7.55
C PRO A 165 1.79 0.59 6.50
N ALA A 166 0.57 0.34 6.96
CA ALA A 166 -0.65 0.48 6.18
C ALA A 166 -1.14 1.93 6.32
N TYR A 167 -0.46 2.86 5.66
CA TYR A 167 -0.83 4.27 5.67
C TYR A 167 -2.24 4.48 5.08
N ARG A 168 -2.95 5.51 5.52
CA ARG A 168 -4.34 5.76 5.12
C ARG A 168 -4.43 6.10 3.63
N LEU A 169 -5.37 5.42 2.96
CA LEU A 169 -5.62 5.57 1.52
C LEU A 169 -6.68 6.63 1.22
N SER A 170 -6.44 7.39 0.15
CA SER A 170 -7.38 8.33 -0.43
C SER A 170 -8.53 7.62 -1.15
N THR A 171 -9.74 8.10 -0.93
CA THR A 171 -10.96 7.63 -1.62
C THR A 171 -11.79 8.80 -2.13
N LEU A 172 -12.78 8.53 -2.99
CA LEU A 172 -13.76 9.51 -3.42
C LEU A 172 -15.10 9.29 -2.70
N PRO A 173 -15.86 10.35 -2.38
CA PRO A 173 -15.49 11.76 -2.53
C PRO A 173 -14.41 12.21 -1.52
N PRO A 174 -13.59 13.23 -1.86
CA PRO A 174 -12.57 13.74 -0.94
C PRO A 174 -13.21 14.35 0.30
N SER A 175 -12.49 14.30 1.42
CA SER A 175 -12.92 14.95 2.67
C SER A 175 -12.97 16.47 2.50
N THR A 176 -14.01 17.09 3.05
CA THR A 176 -14.21 18.54 3.07
C THR A 176 -14.11 19.05 4.51
N SER A 177 -14.03 20.37 4.71
CA SER A 177 -14.02 20.97 6.06
C SER A 177 -15.23 20.57 6.90
N THR A 178 -16.32 20.11 6.28
CA THR A 178 -17.57 19.75 6.93
C THR A 178 -17.87 18.25 6.95
N SER A 179 -17.06 17.42 6.28
CA SER A 179 -17.29 15.96 6.22
C SER A 179 -16.02 15.15 5.98
N ALA A 180 -15.70 14.23 6.88
CA ALA A 180 -14.55 13.33 6.79
C ALA A 180 -14.94 11.99 6.14
N THR A 181 -14.96 11.96 4.81
CA THR A 181 -15.38 10.78 4.01
C THR A 181 -14.22 10.00 3.39
N SER A 182 -13.00 10.53 3.47
CA SER A 182 -11.80 10.06 2.77
C SER A 182 -10.52 10.46 3.49
N ASN A 183 -9.38 9.89 3.09
CA ASN A 183 -8.06 10.28 3.55
C ASN A 183 -7.24 10.89 2.39
N PRO A 184 -7.61 12.08 1.88
CA PRO A 184 -6.81 12.77 0.87
C PRO A 184 -5.46 13.21 1.45
N PHE A 185 -4.59 13.77 0.61
CA PHE A 185 -3.41 14.48 1.07
C PHE A 185 -3.80 15.48 2.20
N PRO A 186 -3.09 15.53 3.34
CA PRO A 186 -1.79 14.90 3.61
C PRO A 186 -1.83 13.59 4.44
N ALA A 187 -2.94 12.85 4.48
CA ALA A 187 -3.12 11.71 5.40
C ALA A 187 -1.97 10.68 5.37
N ALA A 188 -1.64 10.17 4.18
CA ALA A 188 -0.57 9.18 4.02
C ALA A 188 0.80 9.72 4.49
N LEU A 189 1.06 11.02 4.30
CA LEU A 189 2.31 11.63 4.71
C LEU A 189 2.36 11.89 6.23
N GLN A 190 1.23 12.20 6.87
CA GLN A 190 1.10 12.23 8.33
C GLN A 190 1.42 10.84 8.93
N ASP A 191 0.95 9.79 8.28
CA ASP A 191 1.13 8.41 8.72
C ASP A 191 2.58 7.95 8.55
N ALA A 192 3.21 8.29 7.42
CA ALA A 192 4.63 8.06 7.18
C ALA A 192 5.51 8.77 8.23
N LEU A 193 5.20 10.03 8.55
CA LEU A 193 5.90 10.76 9.60
C LEU A 193 5.70 10.10 10.97
N SER A 194 4.49 9.67 11.30
CA SER A 194 4.19 8.98 12.56
C SER A 194 4.98 7.67 12.69
N ALA A 195 5.03 6.87 11.63
CA ALA A 195 5.80 5.63 11.60
C ALA A 195 7.30 5.88 11.76
N TYR A 196 7.85 6.89 11.07
CA TYR A 196 9.24 7.29 11.23
C TYR A 196 9.54 7.74 12.66
N LEU A 197 8.72 8.64 13.22
CA LEU A 197 8.91 9.12 14.59
C LEU A 197 8.72 8.03 15.64
N HIS A 198 7.88 7.02 15.38
CA HIS A 198 7.76 5.85 16.24
C HIS A 198 9.06 5.05 16.30
N LEU A 199 9.71 4.80 15.15
CA LEU A 199 11.04 4.16 15.11
C LEU A 199 12.05 4.95 15.93
N LEU A 200 12.12 6.27 15.72
CA LEU A 200 13.14 7.12 16.33
C LEU A 200 12.91 7.37 17.83
N ARG A 201 11.68 7.66 18.23
CA ARG A 201 11.38 8.17 19.58
C ARG A 201 10.83 7.11 20.52
N THR A 202 10.09 6.15 19.99
CA THR A 202 9.53 5.05 20.79
C THR A 202 10.52 3.89 20.83
N LEU A 203 10.94 3.41 19.67
CA LEU A 203 11.83 2.25 19.55
C LEU A 203 13.32 2.62 19.61
N ARG A 204 13.65 3.92 19.65
CA ARG A 204 15.02 4.43 19.79
C ARG A 204 15.99 3.89 18.73
N VAL A 205 15.48 3.65 17.51
CA VAL A 205 16.33 3.30 16.35
C VAL A 205 17.07 4.58 15.92
N PRO A 206 18.42 4.58 15.85
CA PRO A 206 19.17 5.73 15.37
C PRO A 206 18.73 6.12 13.96
N ALA A 207 18.56 7.41 13.69
CA ALA A 207 18.10 7.88 12.38
C ALA A 207 18.99 7.43 11.21
N ALA A 208 20.31 7.32 11.44
CA ALA A 208 21.28 6.82 10.46
C ALA A 208 21.09 5.33 10.10
N GLN A 209 20.29 4.60 10.88
CA GLN A 209 19.98 3.19 10.66
C GLN A 209 18.55 2.98 10.15
N VAL A 210 17.84 4.06 9.83
CA VAL A 210 16.52 4.00 9.19
C VAL A 210 16.65 4.35 7.71
N VAL A 211 16.26 3.42 6.85
CA VAL A 211 16.14 3.63 5.40
C VAL A 211 14.66 3.80 5.07
N VAL A 212 14.30 4.88 4.38
CA VAL A 212 12.93 5.09 3.88
C VAL A 212 12.85 4.56 2.46
N SER A 213 11.93 3.63 2.21
CA SER A 213 11.71 2.96 0.92
C SER A 213 10.28 3.09 0.44
#